data_AF-A0A1V6UN06-F1
#
_entry.id   AF-A0A1V6UN06-F1
#
_cell.length_a   1.000
_cell.length_b   1.000
_cell.length_c   1.000
_cell.angle_alpha   90.00
_cell.angle_beta   90.00
_cell.angle_gamma   90.00
#
_symmetry.space_group_name_H-M   'P 1'
#
loop_
_entity.id
_entity.type
_entity.pdbx_description
1 polymer ?
#
loop_
_entity_poly.entity_id
_entity_poly.type
_entity_poly.pdbx_seq_one_letter_code
_entity_poly.pdbx_strand_id
1 'polypeptide(L)'
;MADDLRIVRAMPTMGTDIHESATLIGKSSSPLENEALELAAWIFNSVGKVFHVTHDYFDAATGMSAFSNALITTAVQVISQRAVTEGVPKDHAIAITSQCIRGMATLMMSGRSPEQLQWSLSAPGSITGQAISRLEESQLSTILESSLSAAMKRAKDYRG
;
A
#
# COMPACT_ATOMS: atom_id res chain seq x y z
N MET A 1 0.35 22.16 -33.84
CA MET A 1 0.11 22.63 -32.46
C MET A 1 -0.03 21.50 -31.44
N ALA A 2 -0.22 20.23 -31.84
CA ALA A 2 -0.21 19.09 -30.91
C ALA A 2 1.21 18.56 -30.59
N ASP A 3 2.24 19.01 -31.31
CA ASP A 3 3.61 18.46 -31.23
C ASP A 3 4.44 18.94 -30.03
N ASP A 4 3.93 19.87 -29.20
CA ASP A 4 4.64 20.41 -28.02
C ASP A 4 3.99 20.01 -26.68
N LEU A 5 2.95 19.18 -26.68
CA LEU A 5 2.27 18.78 -25.46
C LEU A 5 3.01 17.61 -24.79
N ARG A 6 3.53 17.83 -23.57
CA ARG A 6 4.14 16.80 -22.73
C ARG A 6 3.15 16.40 -21.64
N ILE A 7 2.79 15.12 -21.54
CA ILE A 7 1.80 14.65 -20.56
C ILE A 7 2.44 13.61 -19.64
N VAL A 8 2.44 13.90 -18.33
CA VAL A 8 2.87 12.93 -17.31
C VAL A 8 1.66 12.51 -16.47
N ARG A 9 1.36 11.21 -16.47
CA ARG A 9 0.37 10.62 -15.56
C ARG A 9 1.03 10.35 -14.20
N ALA A 10 0.56 11.02 -13.16
CA ALA A 10 0.95 10.77 -11.78
C ALA A 10 -0.27 10.41 -10.92
N MET A 11 -0.09 9.49 -9.97
CA MET A 11 -1.12 9.04 -9.04
C MET A 11 -0.53 9.00 -7.61
N PRO A 12 -0.61 10.10 -6.84
CA PRO A 12 -0.20 10.12 -5.44
C PRO A 12 -1.22 9.39 -4.54
N THR A 13 -0.84 9.08 -3.31
CA THR A 13 -1.74 8.50 -2.29
C THR A 13 -2.05 9.52 -1.20
N MET A 14 -3.02 9.24 -0.32
CA MET A 14 -3.34 10.10 0.82
C MET A 14 -2.16 10.31 1.80
N GLY A 15 -1.07 9.56 1.66
CA GLY A 15 0.15 9.75 2.44
C GLY A 15 0.86 11.08 2.18
N THR A 16 0.43 11.88 1.19
CA THR A 16 0.97 13.23 0.91
C THR A 16 0.96 14.13 2.13
N ASP A 17 -0.06 14.01 2.99
CA ASP A 17 -0.24 14.88 4.17
C ASP A 17 0.83 14.66 5.25
N ILE A 18 1.55 13.55 5.18
CA ILE A 18 2.57 13.14 6.16
C ILE A 18 3.91 12.77 5.51
N HIS A 19 4.14 13.19 4.26
CA HIS A 19 5.34 12.86 3.47
C HIS A 19 5.60 11.36 3.26
N GLU A 20 4.55 10.54 3.23
CA GLU A 20 4.62 9.08 3.04
C GLU A 20 3.76 8.63 1.83
N SER A 21 3.61 9.50 0.81
CA SER A 21 2.92 9.12 -0.42
C SER A 21 3.65 8.00 -1.16
N ALA A 22 2.91 7.05 -1.72
CA ALA A 22 3.44 6.09 -2.69
C ALA A 22 2.98 6.50 -4.09
N THR A 23 3.68 7.45 -4.69
CA THR A 23 3.25 8.07 -5.95
C THR A 23 3.65 7.25 -7.16
N LEU A 24 2.67 6.84 -7.98
CA LEU A 24 2.93 6.17 -9.25
C LEU A 24 3.14 7.21 -10.35
N ILE A 25 4.23 7.10 -11.12
CA ILE A 25 4.47 7.92 -12.32
C ILE A 25 4.55 7.01 -13.54
N GLY A 26 3.73 7.28 -14.55
CA GLY A 26 3.70 6.52 -15.79
C GLY A 26 4.99 6.73 -16.57
N LYS A 27 5.66 5.64 -16.95
CA LYS A 27 6.81 5.71 -17.85
C LYS A 27 6.35 6.17 -19.23
N SER A 28 7.09 7.10 -19.80
CA SER A 28 6.96 7.47 -21.21
C SER A 28 7.88 6.63 -22.09
N SER A 29 7.44 6.39 -23.33
CA SER A 29 8.27 5.87 -24.41
C SER A 29 8.92 6.98 -25.25
N SER A 30 8.55 8.24 -25.03
CA SER A 30 9.07 9.39 -25.77
C SER A 30 10.25 10.05 -25.04
N PRO A 31 11.44 10.15 -25.68
CA PRO A 31 12.58 10.88 -25.10
C PRO A 31 12.26 12.35 -24.79
N LEU A 32 11.27 12.95 -25.47
CA LEU A 32 10.83 14.33 -25.28
C LEU A 32 10.15 14.57 -23.93
N GLU A 33 9.75 13.51 -23.21
CA GLU A 33 9.07 13.60 -21.92
C GLU A 33 10.00 13.38 -20.71
N ASN A 34 11.29 13.10 -20.93
CA ASN A 34 12.23 12.80 -19.84
C ASN A 34 12.34 13.96 -18.82
N GLU A 35 12.50 15.20 -19.28
CA GLU A 35 12.54 16.37 -18.40
C GLU A 35 11.24 16.54 -17.59
N ALA A 36 10.09 16.27 -18.22
CA ALA A 36 8.79 16.37 -17.55
C ALA A 36 8.61 15.26 -16.49
N LEU A 37 9.08 14.04 -16.79
CA LEU A 37 9.09 12.92 -15.85
C LEU A 37 10.01 13.19 -14.65
N GLU A 38 11.19 13.75 -14.89
CA GLU A 38 12.14 14.13 -13.84
C GLU A 38 11.57 15.23 -12.95
N LEU A 39 10.94 16.26 -13.55
CA LEU A 39 10.27 17.32 -12.81
C LEU A 39 9.12 16.76 -11.94
N ALA A 40 8.27 15.91 -12.51
CA ALA A 40 7.18 15.29 -11.76
C ALA A 40 7.73 14.41 -10.62
N ALA A 41 8.77 13.62 -10.87
CA ALA A 41 9.40 12.81 -9.85
C ALA A 41 10.00 13.68 -8.73
N TRP A 42 10.67 14.77 -9.09
CA TRP A 42 11.22 15.73 -8.12
C TRP A 42 10.13 16.33 -7.23
N ILE A 43 9.00 16.76 -7.81
CA ILE A 43 7.85 17.27 -7.04
C ILE A 43 7.32 16.20 -6.08
N PHE A 44 7.02 15.00 -6.57
CA PHE A 44 6.36 13.99 -5.75
C PHE A 44 7.30 13.30 -4.74
N ASN A 45 8.61 13.31 -4.96
CA ASN A 45 9.58 12.86 -3.96
C ASN A 45 9.64 13.80 -2.73
N SER A 46 9.11 15.03 -2.82
CA SER A 46 9.02 15.92 -1.65
C SER A 46 7.92 15.52 -0.66
N VAL A 47 6.98 14.67 -1.08
CA VAL A 47 5.81 14.24 -0.30
C VAL A 47 5.73 12.72 -0.13
N GLY A 48 6.80 12.00 -0.47
CA GLY A 48 6.87 10.55 -0.34
C GLY A 48 7.83 9.92 -1.33
N LYS A 49 7.52 8.70 -1.75
CA LYS A 49 8.33 7.90 -2.67
C LYS A 49 7.65 7.75 -4.02
N VAL A 50 8.41 8.00 -5.08
CA VAL A 50 7.96 7.79 -6.47
C VAL A 50 8.28 6.37 -6.96
N PHE A 51 7.31 5.78 -7.67
CA PHE A 51 7.44 4.51 -8.37
C PHE A 51 7.13 4.71 -9.85
N HIS A 52 8.13 4.49 -10.71
CA HIS A 52 7.93 4.52 -12.15
C HIS A 52 7.29 3.22 -12.64
N VAL A 53 6.09 3.33 -13.21
CA VAL A 53 5.27 2.18 -13.63
C VAL A 53 5.01 2.21 -15.13
N THR A 54 5.02 1.06 -15.81
CA THR A 54 4.65 1.02 -17.23
C THR A 54 3.14 1.13 -17.40
N HIS A 55 2.71 1.48 -18.61
CA HIS A 55 1.29 1.52 -18.95
C HIS A 55 0.59 0.17 -18.70
N ASP A 56 1.28 -0.94 -18.93
CA ASP A 56 0.72 -2.30 -18.82
C ASP A 56 0.19 -2.64 -17.43
N TYR A 57 0.80 -2.07 -16.39
CA TYR A 57 0.41 -2.34 -15.00
C TYR A 57 0.06 -1.08 -14.20
N PHE A 58 -0.07 0.09 -14.83
CA PHE A 58 -0.44 1.33 -14.12
C PHE A 58 -1.77 1.18 -13.37
N ASP A 59 -2.81 0.68 -14.06
CA ASP A 59 -4.14 0.52 -13.47
C ASP A 59 -4.14 -0.55 -12.37
N ALA A 60 -3.35 -1.63 -12.55
CA ALA A 60 -3.18 -2.67 -11.53
C ALA A 60 -2.46 -2.12 -10.28
N ALA A 61 -1.40 -1.31 -10.46
CA ALA A 61 -0.69 -0.66 -9.37
C ALA A 61 -1.58 0.37 -8.64
N THR A 62 -2.43 1.08 -9.38
CA THR A 62 -3.44 2.00 -8.80
C THR A 62 -4.43 1.23 -7.92
N GLY A 63 -4.99 0.12 -8.44
CA GLY A 63 -5.90 -0.74 -7.69
C GLY A 63 -5.25 -1.37 -6.46
N MET A 64 -3.98 -1.78 -6.58
CA MET A 64 -3.17 -2.29 -5.47
C MET A 64 -3.01 -1.24 -4.36
N SER A 65 -2.63 -0.01 -4.72
CA SER A 65 -2.46 1.09 -3.76
C SER A 65 -3.78 1.42 -3.04
N ALA A 66 -4.88 1.53 -3.79
CA ALA A 66 -6.21 1.77 -3.22
C ALA A 66 -6.64 0.63 -2.26
N PHE A 67 -6.42 -0.62 -2.66
CA PHE A 67 -6.71 -1.79 -1.84
C PHE A 67 -5.86 -1.80 -0.55
N SER A 68 -4.57 -1.49 -0.62
CA SER A 68 -3.71 -1.43 0.56
C SER A 68 -4.23 -0.43 1.61
N ASN A 69 -4.71 0.74 1.18
CA ASN A 69 -5.32 1.73 2.07
C ASN A 69 -6.61 1.19 2.70
N ALA A 70 -7.48 0.57 1.90
CA ALA A 70 -8.72 -0.03 2.39
C ALA A 70 -8.48 -1.18 3.38
N LEU A 71 -7.49 -2.03 3.11
CA LEU A 71 -7.10 -3.15 3.97
C LEU A 71 -6.63 -2.66 5.33
N ILE A 72 -5.69 -1.71 5.38
CA ILE A 72 -5.12 -1.24 6.65
C ILE A 72 -6.15 -0.49 7.47
N THR A 73 -6.95 0.39 6.86
CA THR A 73 -8.00 1.12 7.59
C THR A 73 -9.05 0.17 8.19
N THR A 74 -9.50 -0.82 7.41
CA THR A 74 -10.44 -1.85 7.89
C THR A 74 -9.82 -2.72 8.97
N ALA A 75 -8.58 -3.17 8.79
CA ALA A 75 -7.88 -4.00 9.78
C ALA A 75 -7.71 -3.27 11.11
N VAL A 76 -7.24 -2.01 11.10
CA VAL A 76 -7.09 -1.19 12.30
C VAL A 76 -8.43 -1.00 12.99
N GLN A 77 -9.51 -0.77 12.24
CA GLN A 77 -10.85 -0.62 12.81
C GLN A 77 -11.31 -1.91 13.52
N VAL A 78 -11.17 -3.08 12.89
CA VAL A 78 -11.57 -4.37 13.47
C VAL A 78 -10.73 -4.70 14.71
N ILE A 79 -9.40 -4.56 14.62
CA ILE A 79 -8.49 -4.82 15.75
C ILE A 79 -8.83 -3.90 16.93
N SER A 80 -9.03 -2.61 16.66
CA SER A 80 -9.34 -1.63 17.71
C SER A 80 -10.68 -1.93 18.37
N GLN A 81 -11.71 -2.26 17.58
CA GLN A 81 -13.02 -2.60 18.12
C GLN A 81 -12.97 -3.84 19.02
N ARG A 82 -12.15 -4.84 18.65
CA ARG A 82 -11.96 -6.03 19.49
C ARG A 82 -11.14 -5.72 20.74
N ALA A 83 -10.07 -4.94 20.65
CA ALA A 83 -9.24 -4.60 21.81
C ALA A 83 -10.03 -3.82 22.88
N VAL A 84 -10.99 -2.98 22.44
CA VAL A 84 -11.90 -2.26 23.34
C VAL A 84 -12.76 -3.21 24.19
N THR A 85 -13.16 -4.38 23.65
CA THR A 85 -13.93 -5.36 24.44
C THR A 85 -13.10 -6.02 25.55
N GLU A 86 -11.77 -5.95 25.44
CA GLU A 86 -10.81 -6.42 26.44
C GLU A 86 -10.34 -5.28 27.37
N GLY A 87 -10.95 -4.09 27.29
CA GLY A 87 -10.66 -2.95 28.16
C GLY A 87 -9.58 -1.98 27.67
N VAL A 88 -9.03 -2.16 26.47
CA VAL A 88 -8.07 -1.21 25.89
C VAL A 88 -8.80 0.06 25.44
N PRO A 89 -8.39 1.27 25.87
CA PRO A 89 -9.00 2.50 25.36
C PRO A 89 -8.89 2.59 23.84
N LYS A 90 -9.96 3.03 23.17
CA LYS A 90 -10.05 3.07 21.70
C LYS A 90 -8.85 3.76 21.05
N ASP A 91 -8.48 4.94 21.55
CA ASP A 91 -7.38 5.73 20.98
C ASP A 91 -6.04 5.03 21.14
N HIS A 92 -5.83 4.33 22.27
CA HIS A 92 -4.65 3.48 22.48
C HIS A 92 -4.65 2.28 21.54
N ALA A 93 -5.80 1.62 21.33
CA ALA A 93 -5.89 0.48 20.43
C ALA A 93 -5.55 0.86 18.98
N ILE A 94 -6.04 2.01 18.51
CA ILE A 94 -5.72 2.56 17.19
C ILE A 94 -4.24 2.89 17.09
N ALA A 95 -3.69 3.60 18.09
CA ALA A 95 -2.30 4.04 18.10
C ALA A 95 -1.30 2.86 18.12
N ILE A 96 -1.51 1.90 19.01
CA ILE A 96 -0.67 0.69 19.13
C ILE A 96 -0.71 -0.10 17.83
N THR A 97 -1.90 -0.39 17.31
CA THR A 97 -2.07 -1.18 16.09
C THR A 97 -1.41 -0.50 14.89
N SER A 98 -1.65 0.79 14.70
CA SER A 98 -1.07 1.57 13.60
C SER A 98 0.46 1.61 13.70
N GLN A 99 1.01 1.75 14.91
CA GLN A 99 2.45 1.74 15.13
C GLN A 99 3.07 0.37 14.82
N CYS A 100 2.43 -0.73 15.23
CA CYS A 100 2.89 -2.09 14.91
C CYS A 100 2.89 -2.34 13.39
N ILE A 101 1.81 -1.94 12.70
CA ILE A 101 1.71 -2.07 11.23
C ILE A 101 2.80 -1.24 10.55
N ARG A 102 3.00 0.03 10.97
CA ARG A 102 4.06 0.89 10.44
C ARG A 102 5.44 0.28 10.61
N GLY A 103 5.73 -0.30 11.79
CA GLY A 103 6.99 -0.98 12.05
C GLY A 103 7.23 -2.15 11.10
N MET A 104 6.23 -3.01 10.91
CA MET A 104 6.33 -4.15 9.99
C MET A 104 6.50 -3.72 8.53
N ALA A 105 5.74 -2.71 8.09
CA ALA A 105 5.91 -2.14 6.75
C ALA A 105 7.31 -1.53 6.56
N THR A 106 7.83 -0.84 7.58
CA THR A 106 9.18 -0.25 7.54
C THR A 106 10.26 -1.32 7.42
N LEU A 107 10.14 -2.43 8.15
CA LEU A 107 11.06 -3.56 8.03
C LEU A 107 11.03 -4.19 6.63
N MET A 108 9.86 -4.26 5.99
CA MET A 108 9.75 -4.72 4.61
C MET A 108 10.42 -3.75 3.64
N MET A 109 10.20 -2.44 3.83
CA MET A 109 10.84 -1.40 3.03
C MET A 109 12.36 -1.36 3.20
N SER A 110 12.89 -1.83 4.34
CA SER A 110 14.33 -1.98 4.57
C SER A 110 14.93 -3.25 3.92
N GLY A 111 14.15 -4.00 3.15
CA GLY A 111 14.61 -5.17 2.39
C GLY A 111 14.38 -6.53 3.07
N ARG A 112 13.68 -6.60 4.20
CA ARG A 112 13.29 -7.90 4.78
C ARG A 112 12.06 -8.45 4.06
N SER A 113 12.11 -9.68 3.60
CA SER A 113 10.97 -10.27 2.89
C SER A 113 9.82 -10.60 3.87
N PRO A 114 8.55 -10.63 3.40
CA PRO A 114 7.43 -11.07 4.21
C PRO A 114 7.65 -12.47 4.81
N GLU A 115 8.24 -13.40 4.06
CA GLU A 115 8.53 -14.77 4.49
C GLU A 115 9.56 -14.79 5.62
N GLN A 116 10.62 -13.98 5.52
CA GLN A 116 11.62 -13.83 6.56
C GLN A 116 11.01 -13.28 7.86
N LEU A 117 10.14 -12.28 7.74
CA LEU A 117 9.47 -11.67 8.88
C LEU A 117 8.50 -12.66 9.54
N GLN A 118 7.66 -13.34 8.76
CA GLN A 118 6.76 -14.36 9.29
C GLN A 118 7.53 -15.49 9.97
N TRP A 119 8.59 -16.00 9.36
CA TRP A 119 9.46 -17.01 9.97
C TRP A 119 10.01 -16.56 11.32
N SER A 120 10.51 -15.33 11.41
CA SER A 120 11.05 -14.77 12.66
C SER A 120 9.99 -14.60 13.77
N LEU A 121 8.72 -14.52 13.40
CA LEU A 121 7.59 -14.30 14.31
C LEU A 121 6.86 -15.60 14.68
N SER A 122 7.14 -16.70 13.99
CA SER A 122 6.43 -17.99 14.13
C SER A 122 7.16 -19.00 15.01
N ALA A 123 7.85 -18.54 16.07
CA ALA A 123 8.48 -19.44 17.03
C ALA A 123 7.43 -20.34 17.72
N PRO A 124 7.75 -21.60 18.05
CA PRO A 124 6.82 -22.51 18.73
C PRO A 124 6.25 -21.88 20.02
N GLY A 125 4.92 -21.88 20.15
CA GLY A 125 4.22 -21.29 21.29
C GLY A 125 4.12 -19.76 21.29
N SER A 126 4.69 -19.07 20.30
CA SER A 126 4.57 -17.61 20.21
C SER A 126 3.13 -17.16 19.95
N ILE A 127 2.75 -16.04 20.55
CA ILE A 127 1.43 -15.41 20.36
C ILE A 127 1.26 -15.03 18.87
N THR A 128 2.32 -14.51 18.24
CA THR A 128 2.28 -14.12 16.83
C THR A 128 2.17 -15.32 15.89
N GLY A 129 2.89 -16.41 16.14
CA GLY A 129 2.75 -17.64 15.35
C GLY A 129 1.33 -18.21 15.40
N GLN A 130 0.71 -18.26 16.59
CA GLN A 130 -0.68 -18.68 16.73
C GLN A 130 -1.65 -17.76 15.96
N ALA A 131 -1.41 -16.44 15.99
CA ALA A 131 -2.21 -15.49 15.22
C ALA A 131 -2.06 -15.71 13.71
N ILE A 132 -0.83 -15.94 13.22
CA ILE A 132 -0.57 -16.23 11.78
C ILE A 132 -1.34 -17.49 11.36
N SER A 133 -1.19 -18.59 12.10
CA SER A 133 -1.91 -19.84 11.79
C SER A 133 -3.42 -19.64 11.78
N ARG A 134 -3.96 -18.82 12.69
CA ARG A 134 -5.40 -18.56 12.72
C ARG A 134 -5.88 -17.73 11.52
N LEU A 135 -5.05 -16.81 11.01
CA LEU A 135 -5.36 -16.05 9.79
C LEU A 135 -5.36 -16.95 8.55
N GLU A 136 -4.45 -17.92 8.49
CA GLU A 136 -4.39 -18.93 7.42
C GLU A 136 -5.64 -19.83 7.42
N GLU A 137 -6.01 -20.37 8.59
CA GLU A 137 -7.24 -21.16 8.78
C GLU A 137 -8.51 -20.38 8.40
N SER A 138 -8.48 -19.05 8.55
CA SER A 138 -9.60 -18.16 8.25
C SER A 138 -9.70 -17.79 6.77
N GLN A 139 -8.90 -18.41 5.89
CA GLN A 139 -8.89 -18.16 4.43
C GLN A 139 -8.60 -16.70 4.09
N LEU A 140 -7.74 -16.04 4.88
CA LEU A 140 -7.39 -14.63 4.66
C LEU A 140 -6.86 -14.40 3.24
N SER A 141 -6.01 -15.30 2.72
CA SER A 141 -5.47 -15.21 1.36
C SER A 141 -6.57 -15.07 0.30
N THR A 142 -7.59 -15.93 0.35
CA THR A 142 -8.74 -15.91 -0.58
C THR A 142 -9.52 -14.60 -0.50
N ILE A 143 -9.72 -14.07 0.71
CA ILE A 143 -10.41 -12.78 0.91
C ILE A 143 -9.59 -11.63 0.32
N LEU A 144 -8.27 -11.61 0.56
CA LEU A 144 -7.39 -10.57 0.06
C LEU A 144 -7.29 -10.63 -1.47
N GLU A 145 -7.12 -11.80 -2.06
CA GLU A 145 -7.02 -12.00 -3.51
C GLU A 145 -8.30 -11.56 -4.25
N SER A 146 -9.47 -11.96 -3.74
CA SER A 146 -10.75 -11.59 -4.35
C SER A 146 -11.00 -10.07 -4.26
N SER A 147 -10.71 -9.47 -3.11
CA SER A 147 -10.89 -8.04 -2.88
C SER A 147 -9.90 -7.20 -3.71
N LEU A 148 -8.64 -7.61 -3.77
CA LEU A 148 -7.62 -6.97 -4.59
C LEU A 148 -7.96 -7.07 -6.08
N SER A 149 -8.43 -8.22 -6.55
CA SER A 149 -8.87 -8.41 -7.93
C SER A 149 -10.02 -7.47 -8.30
N ALA A 150 -10.98 -7.27 -7.40
CA ALA A 150 -12.07 -6.31 -7.59
C ALA A 150 -11.55 -4.86 -7.68
N ALA A 151 -10.62 -4.46 -6.81
CA ALA A 151 -10.00 -3.15 -6.83
C ALA A 151 -9.20 -2.89 -8.12
N MET A 152 -8.40 -3.86 -8.56
CA MET A 152 -7.65 -3.78 -9.82
C MET A 152 -8.57 -3.72 -11.04
N LYS A 153 -9.66 -4.50 -11.05
CA LYS A 153 -10.68 -4.41 -12.10
C LYS A 153 -11.33 -3.02 -12.13
N ARG A 154 -11.73 -2.51 -10.96
CA ARG A 154 -12.35 -1.19 -10.86
C ARG A 154 -11.43 -0.07 -11.36
N ALA A 155 -10.13 -0.16 -11.10
CA ALA A 155 -9.14 0.80 -11.57
C ALA A 155 -9.01 0.79 -13.11
N LYS A 156 -9.08 -0.39 -13.74
CA LYS A 156 -9.11 -0.52 -15.21
C LYS A 156 -10.38 0.07 -15.82
N ASP A 157 -11.52 -0.09 -15.14
CA ASP A 157 -12.82 0.42 -15.59
C ASP A 157 -12.93 1.95 -15.38
N TYR A 158 -12.09 2.54 -14.53
CA TYR A 158 -12.01 3.99 -14.29
C TYR A 158 -11.06 4.65 -15.30
N ARG A 159 -11.40 4.55 -16.59
CA ARG A 159 -10.76 5.35 -17.65
C ARG A 159 -11.63 6.58 -17.89
N GLY A 160 -11.33 7.65 -17.16
CA GLY A 160 -11.73 9.01 -17.55
C GLY A 160 -10.84 9.52 -18.68
#